data_AF-A0A7H4MRS3-F1
#
_entry.id   AF-A0A7H4MRS3-F1
#
_cell.length_a   1.000
_cell.length_b   1.000
_cell.length_c   1.000
_cell.angle_alpha   90.00
_cell.angle_beta   90.00
_cell.angle_gamma   90.00
#
_symmetry.space_group_name_H-M   'P 1'
#
loop_
_entity.id
_entity.type
_entity.pdbx_description
1 polymer ?
#
loop_
_entity_poly.entity_id
_entity_poly.type
_entity_poly.pdbx_seq_one_letter_code
_entity_poly.pdbx_strand_id
1 'polypeptide(L)'
;MLQSGFPSEEEQVAQYQGMLQMFNSKPVTLRTLDIGADKQLPYMPISEENPCLGWRGIRITLDQPEIFLIQVRAMLRANAATGNLSILLPMVTSLEEVDEAVG
;
A
#
# COMPACT_ATOMS: atom_id res chain seq x y z
N MET A 1 3.76 18.89 4.05
CA MET A 1 3.63 18.64 5.50
C MET A 1 3.98 17.19 5.75
N LEU A 2 4.85 16.89 6.72
CA LEU A 2 5.03 15.52 7.19
C LEU A 2 3.71 15.11 7.88
N GLN A 3 3.03 14.09 7.34
CA GLN A 3 1.82 13.57 7.97
C GLN A 3 2.15 12.99 9.36
N SER A 4 1.26 13.21 10.32
CA SER A 4 1.39 12.75 11.71
C SER A 4 0.93 11.31 11.94
N GLY A 5 0.51 10.61 10.89
CA GLY A 5 0.04 9.23 10.92
C GLY A 5 -0.24 8.70 9.51
N PHE A 6 -0.80 7.49 9.43
CA PHE A 6 -1.27 6.93 8.16
C PHE A 6 -2.42 7.77 7.58
N PRO A 7 -2.44 8.00 6.26
CA PRO A 7 -3.53 8.73 5.62
C PRO A 7 -4.85 7.96 5.74
N SER A 8 -5.93 8.69 5.95
CA SER A 8 -7.29 8.14 5.96
C SER A 8 -7.69 7.58 4.59
N GLU A 9 -8.74 6.75 4.57
CA GLU A 9 -9.27 6.18 3.32
C GLU A 9 -9.63 7.28 2.31
N GLU A 10 -10.30 8.35 2.74
CA GLU A 10 -10.71 9.45 1.85
C GLU A 10 -9.52 10.22 1.26
N GLU A 11 -8.47 10.47 2.06
CA GLU A 11 -7.25 11.11 1.56
C GLU A 11 -6.56 10.23 0.51
N GLN A 12 -6.50 8.92 0.75
CA GLN A 12 -5.95 7.97 -0.20
C GLN A 12 -6.79 7.90 -1.49
N VAL A 13 -8.13 7.84 -1.38
CA VAL A 13 -9.05 7.88 -2.54
C VAL A 13 -8.77 9.10 -3.40
N ALA A 14 -8.73 10.29 -2.81
CA ALA A 14 -8.52 11.53 -3.55
C ALA A 14 -7.17 11.53 -4.30
N GLN A 15 -6.10 11.04 -3.66
CA GLN A 15 -4.79 10.94 -4.30
C GLN A 15 -4.79 9.93 -5.45
N TYR A 16 -5.31 8.72 -5.21
CA TYR A 16 -5.33 7.66 -6.22
C TYR A 16 -6.23 8.02 -7.40
N GLN A 17 -7.38 8.66 -7.18
CA GLN A 17 -8.25 9.14 -8.26
C GLN A 17 -7.51 10.10 -9.18
N GLY A 18 -6.78 11.07 -8.62
CA GLY A 18 -5.97 12.00 -9.40
C GLY A 18 -4.94 11.28 -10.27
N MET A 19 -4.22 10.30 -9.70
CA MET A 19 -3.24 9.49 -10.44
C MET A 19 -3.88 8.68 -11.57
N LEU A 20 -4.98 7.98 -11.30
CA LEU A 20 -5.66 7.13 -12.28
C LEU A 20 -6.24 7.95 -13.44
N GLN A 21 -6.83 9.11 -13.15
CA GLN A 21 -7.40 10.01 -14.16
C GLN A 21 -6.34 10.62 -15.08
N MET A 22 -5.15 10.93 -14.56
CA MET A 22 -4.04 11.44 -15.38
C MET A 22 -3.61 10.46 -16.48
N PHE A 23 -3.87 9.16 -16.30
CA PHE A 23 -3.49 8.10 -17.23
C PHE A 23 -4.71 7.32 -17.75
N ASN A 24 -5.85 7.97 -17.95
CA ASN A 24 -7.12 7.31 -18.28
C ASN A 24 -7.10 6.32 -19.48
N SER A 25 -6.15 6.47 -20.42
CA SER A 25 -5.97 5.57 -21.57
C SER A 25 -4.89 4.50 -21.39
N LYS A 26 -4.28 4.40 -20.21
CA LYS A 26 -3.17 3.48 -19.91
C LYS A 26 -3.39 2.77 -18.57
N PRO A 27 -2.94 1.51 -18.42
CA PRO A 27 -2.96 0.86 -17.13
C PRO A 27 -2.04 1.57 -16.13
N VAL A 28 -2.45 1.61 -14.88
CA VAL A 28 -1.69 2.16 -13.75
C VAL A 28 -1.53 1.06 -12.71
N THR A 29 -0.28 0.74 -12.37
CA THR A 29 0.02 -0.19 -11.28
C THR A 29 0.34 0.59 -10.02
N LEU A 30 -0.53 0.47 -9.01
CA LEU A 30 -0.24 0.98 -7.67
C LEU A 30 0.31 -0.15 -6.81
N ARG A 31 1.48 0.09 -6.21
CA ARG A 31 2.05 -0.82 -5.22
C ARG A 31 1.47 -0.51 -3.85
N THR A 32 1.08 -1.54 -3.11
CA THR A 32 0.68 -1.37 -1.71
C THR A 32 1.88 -0.91 -0.86
N LEU A 33 1.62 -0.57 0.40
CA LEU A 33 2.59 0.02 1.30
C LEU A 33 3.90 -0.81 1.36
N ASP A 34 5.01 -0.18 0.98
CA ASP A 34 6.37 -0.75 1.04
C ASP A 34 7.27 0.19 1.84
N ILE A 35 7.19 0.05 3.17
CA ILE A 35 7.97 0.79 4.17
C ILE A 35 8.77 -0.19 5.05
N GLY A 36 9.59 0.33 5.95
CA GLY A 36 10.55 -0.43 6.77
C GLY A 36 11.97 -0.01 6.38
N ALA A 37 12.88 -0.96 6.17
CA ALA A 37 14.20 -0.78 5.55
C ALA A 37 14.79 0.65 5.60
N ASP A 38 14.92 1.29 4.44
CA ASP A 38 15.38 2.66 4.25
C ASP A 38 14.27 3.72 4.31
N LYS A 39 13.00 3.28 4.40
CA LYS A 39 11.79 4.11 4.32
C LYS A 39 11.06 4.12 5.66
N GLN A 40 11.70 4.69 6.68
CA GLN A 40 11.11 4.78 8.00
C GLN A 40 10.10 5.93 8.08
N LEU A 41 8.97 5.67 8.76
CA LEU A 41 7.96 6.68 9.03
C LEU A 41 8.18 7.24 10.45
N PRO A 42 8.15 8.57 10.67
CA PRO A 42 8.37 9.15 12.00
C PRO A 42 7.39 8.66 13.06
N TYR A 43 6.19 8.26 12.66
CA TYR A 43 5.11 7.75 13.51
C TYR A 43 5.07 6.22 13.62
N MET A 44 5.99 5.51 12.96
CA MET A 44 6.14 4.05 13.03
C MET A 44 7.62 3.69 13.10
N PRO A 45 8.30 3.96 14.24
CA PRO A 45 9.70 3.62 14.41
C PRO A 45 9.86 2.10 14.48
N ILE A 46 10.72 1.56 13.61
CA ILE A 46 11.08 0.15 13.58
C ILE A 46 12.58 0.06 13.85
N SER A 47 12.97 -0.68 14.90
CA SER A 47 14.37 -0.87 15.30
C SER A 47 14.73 -2.34 15.16
N GLU A 48 15.45 -2.68 14.10
CA GLU A 48 15.91 -4.03 13.79
C GLU A 48 17.40 -4.01 13.46
N GLU A 49 18.11 -5.11 13.72
CA GLU A 49 19.52 -5.25 13.37
C GLU A 49 19.75 -5.18 11.85
N ASN A 50 18.84 -5.78 11.07
CA ASN A 50 18.86 -5.71 9.62
C ASN A 50 17.47 -5.38 9.04
N PRO A 51 17.13 -4.09 8.88
CA PRO A 51 15.84 -3.65 8.34
C PRO A 51 15.55 -4.11 6.90
N CYS A 52 16.57 -4.46 6.12
CA CYS A 52 16.38 -4.94 4.75
C CYS A 52 15.80 -6.35 4.70
N LEU A 53 16.06 -7.16 5.74
CA LEU A 53 15.56 -8.53 5.88
C LEU A 53 14.41 -8.64 6.90
N GLY A 54 14.12 -7.56 7.62
CA GLY A 54 13.16 -7.54 8.73
C GLY A 54 11.72 -7.24 8.33
N TRP A 55 11.05 -6.48 9.19
CA TRP A 55 9.62 -6.18 9.12
C TRP A 55 9.34 -5.05 8.11
N ARG A 56 9.02 -5.43 6.87
CA ARG A 56 8.81 -4.51 5.74
C ARG A 56 7.82 -5.05 4.71
N GLY A 57 7.31 -4.16 3.86
CA GLY A 57 6.45 -4.54 2.72
C GLY A 57 5.22 -5.32 3.16
N ILE A 58 4.92 -6.43 2.46
CA ILE A 58 3.72 -7.25 2.73
C ILE A 58 3.62 -7.75 4.18
N ARG A 59 4.75 -8.01 4.85
CA ARG A 59 4.78 -8.49 6.24
C ARG A 59 4.12 -7.50 7.20
N ILE A 60 4.35 -6.20 7.01
CA ILE A 60 3.70 -5.16 7.82
C ILE A 60 2.19 -5.18 7.58
N THR A 61 1.77 -5.31 6.32
CA THR A 61 0.35 -5.27 5.96
C THR A 61 -0.42 -6.53 6.36
N LEU A 62 0.24 -7.69 6.44
CA LEU A 62 -0.36 -8.92 6.96
C LEU A 62 -0.45 -8.88 8.49
N ASP A 63 0.60 -8.40 9.18
CA ASP A 63 0.56 -8.23 10.64
C ASP A 63 -0.40 -7.10 11.09
N GLN A 64 -0.61 -6.08 10.26
CA GLN A 64 -1.53 -4.95 10.51
C GLN A 64 -2.56 -4.82 9.39
N PRO A 65 -3.56 -5.73 9.33
CA PRO A 65 -4.50 -5.83 8.21
C PRO A 65 -5.35 -4.57 8.02
N GLU A 66 -5.60 -3.78 9.07
CA GLU A 66 -6.38 -2.52 8.95
C GLU A 66 -5.72 -1.51 8.00
N ILE A 67 -4.38 -1.40 8.03
CA ILE A 67 -3.64 -0.50 7.12
C ILE A 67 -3.83 -0.96 5.67
N PHE A 68 -3.73 -2.27 5.46
CA PHE A 68 -3.90 -2.90 4.15
C PHE A 68 -5.31 -2.70 3.60
N LEU A 69 -6.32 -2.99 4.42
CA LEU A 69 -7.73 -2.91 4.05
C LEU A 69 -8.15 -1.47 3.70
N ILE A 70 -7.72 -0.48 4.48
CA ILE A 70 -7.95 0.94 4.18
C ILE A 70 -7.36 1.29 2.82
N GLN A 71 -6.11 0.89 2.57
CA GLN A 71 -5.42 1.20 1.31
C GLN A 71 -6.08 0.53 0.10
N VAL A 72 -6.38 -0.77 0.19
CA VAL A 72 -7.01 -1.51 -0.91
C VAL A 72 -8.42 -0.97 -1.19
N ARG A 73 -9.24 -0.70 -0.16
CA ARG A 73 -10.54 -0.05 -0.35
C ARG A 73 -10.41 1.29 -1.05
N ALA A 74 -9.45 2.12 -0.64
CA ALA A 74 -9.21 3.41 -1.28
C ALA A 74 -8.83 3.27 -2.76
N MET A 75 -7.92 2.34 -3.09
CA MET A 75 -7.52 2.07 -4.47
C MET A 75 -8.71 1.60 -5.34
N LEU A 76 -9.53 0.67 -4.81
CA LEU A 76 -10.71 0.15 -5.52
C LEU A 76 -11.77 1.25 -5.73
N ARG A 77 -12.06 2.05 -4.70
CA ARG A 77 -12.98 3.20 -4.80
C ARG A 77 -12.47 4.23 -5.81
N ALA A 78 -11.17 4.49 -5.83
CA ALA A 78 -10.58 5.43 -6.78
C ALA A 78 -10.68 4.95 -8.24
N ASN A 79 -10.58 3.64 -8.47
CA ASN A 79 -10.63 3.03 -9.79
C ASN A 79 -12.03 2.98 -10.42
N ALA A 80 -13.10 3.28 -9.66
CA ALA A 80 -14.47 3.12 -10.13
C ALA A 80 -14.79 3.86 -11.46
N ALA A 81 -14.13 4.99 -11.74
CA ALA A 81 -14.38 5.77 -12.95
C ALA A 81 -13.47 5.39 -14.14
N THR A 82 -12.27 4.89 -13.87
CA THR A 82 -11.23 4.71 -14.91
C THR A 82 -11.03 3.25 -15.31
N GLY A 83 -11.22 2.31 -14.38
CA GLY A 83 -11.07 0.87 -14.65
C GLY A 83 -9.66 0.45 -15.10
N ASN A 84 -8.65 1.27 -14.84
CA ASN A 84 -7.28 1.09 -15.33
C ASN A 84 -6.27 0.69 -14.24
N LEU A 85 -6.72 0.35 -13.03
CA LEU A 85 -5.87 -0.03 -11.90
C LEU A 85 -5.39 -1.49 -11.98
N SER A 86 -4.13 -1.72 -11.61
CA SER A 86 -3.59 -2.99 -11.13
C SER A 86 -2.94 -2.78 -9.76
N ILE A 87 -3.08 -3.74 -8.85
CA ILE A 87 -2.49 -3.67 -7.50
C ILE A 87 -1.28 -4.60 -7.45
N LEU A 88 -0.15 -4.09 -6.96
CA LEU A 88 1.09 -4.84 -6.79
C LEU A 88 1.41 -5.02 -5.31
N LEU A 89 1.64 -6.27 -4.89
CA LEU A 89 2.07 -6.63 -3.54
C LEU A 89 3.61 -6.64 -3.45
N PRO A 90 4.23 -5.85 -2.54
CA PRO A 90 5.68 -5.82 -2.36
C PRO A 90 6.19 -6.98 -1.49
N MET A 91 7.40 -7.45 -1.74
CA MET A 91 8.12 -8.36 -0.82
C MET A 91 7.45 -9.72 -0.57
N VAL A 92 6.60 -10.20 -1.48
CA VAL A 92 6.04 -11.56 -1.43
C VAL A 92 7.17 -12.59 -1.52
N THR A 93 7.15 -13.56 -0.61
CA THR A 93 8.11 -14.67 -0.49
C THR A 93 7.46 -16.05 -0.52
N SER A 94 6.16 -16.14 -0.23
CA SER A 94 5.42 -17.41 -0.28
C SER A 94 4.05 -17.25 -0.95
N LEU A 95 3.41 -18.38 -1.28
CA LEU A 95 2.06 -18.38 -1.87
C LEU A 95 1.00 -18.04 -0.81
N GLU A 96 1.21 -18.46 0.43
CA GLU A 96 0.31 -18.21 1.55
C GLU A 96 0.13 -16.69 1.79
N GLU A 97 1.19 -15.90 1.62
CA GLU A 97 1.11 -14.43 1.72
C GLU A 97 0.21 -13.82 0.62
N VAL A 98 0.15 -14.45 -0.56
CA VAL A 98 -0.74 -14.03 -1.64
C VAL A 98 -2.18 -14.44 -1.32
N ASP A 99 -2.38 -15.68 -0.87
CA ASP A 99 -3.69 -16.20 -0.51
C ASP A 99 -4.30 -15.37 0.64
N GLU A 100 -3.52 -15.00 1.65
CA GLU A 100 -3.97 -14.15 2.76
C GLU A 100 -4.28 -12.71 2.32
N ALA A 101 -3.53 -12.17 1.35
CA ALA A 101 -3.77 -10.82 0.85
C ALA A 101 -5.00 -10.71 -0.08
N VAL A 102 -5.43 -11.82 -0.69
CA VAL A 102 -6.52 -11.85 -1.69
C VAL A 102 -7.80 -12.51 -1.15
N GLY A 103 -7.70 -13.37 -0.13
CA GLY A 103 -8.82 -14.04 0.52
C GLY A 103 -9.67 -13.14 1.41
#